data_AF-A0A951PGA7-F1
#
_entry.id   AF-A0A951PGA7-F1
#
_cell.length_a   1.000
_cell.length_b   1.000
_cell.length_c   1.000
_cell.angle_alpha   90.00
_cell.angle_beta   90.00
_cell.angle_gamma   90.00
#
_symmetry.space_group_name_H-M   'P 1'
#
loop_
_entity.id
_entity.type
_entity.pdbx_description
1 polymer ?
#
loop_
_entity_poly.entity_id
_entity_poly.type
_entity_poly.pdbx_seq_one_letter_code
_entity_poly.pdbx_strand_id
1 'polypeptide(L)'
;MPHSPDHAAKEPSFLAENQSVASMISHLHRYFDNTYSHYKTEKSAMISSLHGQLPPDEQQQMQADLHKLEAEIAIFGALSDALSVADRLLHARTVINELGLNCEVYKPHPQADHGAKA
;
A
#
# COMPACT_ATOMS: atom_id res chain seq x y z
N MET A 1 42.28 -20.00 -21.48
CA MET A 1 41.34 -20.57 -20.49
C MET A 1 42.14 -20.79 -19.20
N PRO A 2 41.69 -20.41 -18.00
CA PRO A 2 40.30 -20.16 -17.53
C PRO A 2 40.07 -18.69 -17.09
N HIS A 3 38.94 -18.07 -17.41
CA HIS A 3 37.69 -17.94 -16.61
C HIS A 3 37.86 -17.28 -15.24
N SER A 4 37.36 -16.04 -15.14
CA SER A 4 36.29 -15.68 -14.19
C SER A 4 35.56 -14.45 -14.73
N PRO A 5 34.29 -14.56 -15.18
CA PRO A 5 33.44 -13.40 -15.31
C PRO A 5 33.17 -12.91 -13.89
N ASP A 6 33.49 -11.64 -13.65
CA ASP A 6 33.09 -10.91 -12.46
C ASP A 6 31.57 -10.72 -12.52
N HIS A 7 30.83 -11.80 -12.25
CA HIS A 7 29.43 -11.71 -11.89
C HIS A 7 29.40 -11.16 -10.47
N ALA A 8 29.68 -9.86 -10.33
CA ALA A 8 29.13 -9.08 -9.25
C ALA A 8 27.62 -9.37 -9.31
N ALA A 9 27.15 -10.23 -8.39
CA ALA A 9 25.74 -10.51 -8.25
C ALA A 9 25.10 -9.13 -8.07
N LYS A 10 24.41 -8.65 -9.12
CA LYS A 10 23.60 -7.45 -9.02
C LYS A 10 22.65 -7.76 -7.87
N GLU A 11 22.90 -7.17 -6.71
CA GLU A 11 21.94 -7.25 -5.61
C GLU A 11 20.59 -6.92 -6.23
N PRO A 12 19.55 -7.72 -5.95
CA PRO A 12 18.22 -7.45 -6.46
C PRO A 12 17.77 -6.08 -5.97
N SER A 13 18.05 -5.06 -6.77
CA SER A 13 17.67 -3.69 -6.53
C SER A 13 16.21 -3.58 -6.93
N PHE A 14 15.34 -3.52 -5.92
CA PHE A 14 13.91 -3.33 -6.13
C PHE A 14 13.59 -1.96 -6.76
N LEU A 15 14.53 -1.02 -6.72
CA LEU A 15 14.33 0.36 -7.14
C LEU A 15 15.22 0.74 -8.33
N ALA A 16 14.66 1.51 -9.25
CA ALA A 16 15.43 2.29 -10.20
C ALA A 16 16.24 3.36 -9.44
N GLU A 17 17.39 3.78 -9.98
CA GLU A 17 18.17 4.87 -9.41
C GLU A 17 17.26 6.08 -9.13
N ASN A 18 17.33 6.61 -7.90
CA ASN A 18 16.59 7.79 -7.39
C ASN A 18 15.17 7.57 -6.84
N GLN A 19 14.69 6.34 -6.64
CA GLN A 19 13.46 6.11 -5.88
C GLN A 19 13.76 5.87 -4.40
N SER A 20 12.91 6.41 -3.52
CA SER A 20 13.02 6.20 -2.07
C SER A 20 12.12 5.05 -1.62
N VAL A 21 12.69 4.00 -1.00
CA VAL A 21 11.95 2.83 -0.47
C VAL A 21 10.87 3.30 0.50
N ALA A 22 11.23 4.23 1.39
CA ALA A 22 10.32 4.80 2.38
C ALA A 22 9.14 5.50 1.69
N SER A 23 9.43 6.38 0.72
CA SER A 23 8.39 7.09 -0.04
C SER A 23 7.44 6.14 -0.77
N MET A 24 7.97 5.08 -1.39
CA MET A 24 7.16 4.07 -2.07
C MET A 24 6.25 3.32 -1.08
N ILE A 25 6.77 2.89 0.07
CA ILE A 25 5.98 2.20 1.08
C ILE A 25 4.90 3.11 1.66
N SER A 26 5.20 4.39 1.92
CA SER A 26 4.19 5.36 2.36
C SER A 26 3.11 5.63 1.29
N HIS A 27 3.47 5.62 0.00
CA HIS A 27 2.49 5.74 -1.09
C HIS A 27 1.60 4.50 -1.19
N LEU A 28 2.18 3.31 -1.12
CA LEU A 28 1.43 2.06 -1.13
C LEU A 28 0.50 1.97 0.08
N HIS A 29 1.00 2.27 1.28
CA HIS A 29 0.18 2.29 2.49
C HIS A 29 -1.06 3.18 2.32
N ARG A 30 -0.87 4.43 1.86
CA ARG A 30 -1.99 5.35 1.59
C ARG A 30 -2.95 4.83 0.53
N TYR A 31 -2.43 4.22 -0.54
CA TYR A 31 -3.28 3.64 -1.57
C TYR A 31 -4.17 2.53 -1.02
N PHE A 32 -3.58 1.55 -0.31
CA PHE A 32 -4.33 0.43 0.25
C PHE A 32 -5.30 0.85 1.36
N ASP A 33 -4.92 1.82 2.20
CA ASP A 33 -5.80 2.36 3.24
C ASP A 33 -7.02 3.09 2.68
N ASN A 34 -6.82 3.90 1.63
CA ASN A 34 -7.91 4.58 0.93
C ASN A 34 -8.84 3.58 0.25
N THR A 35 -8.30 2.58 -0.45
CA THR A 35 -9.10 1.55 -1.12
C THR A 35 -9.87 0.71 -0.10
N TYR A 36 -9.24 0.31 1.01
CA TYR A 36 -9.90 -0.39 2.10
C TYR A 36 -11.07 0.43 2.70
N SER A 37 -10.84 1.73 2.94
CA SER A 37 -11.87 2.64 3.43
C SER A 37 -13.04 2.82 2.45
N HIS A 38 -12.73 2.88 1.15
CA HIS A 38 -13.73 2.93 0.09
C HIS A 38 -14.64 1.69 0.12
N TYR A 39 -14.05 0.49 0.13
CA TYR A 39 -14.82 -0.75 0.17
C TYR A 39 -15.66 -0.91 1.44
N LYS A 40 -15.19 -0.45 2.60
CA LYS A 40 -16.02 -0.41 3.82
C LYS A 40 -17.26 0.47 3.66
N THR A 41 -17.12 1.59 2.95
CA THR A 41 -18.23 2.50 2.65
C THR A 41 -19.21 1.83 1.69
N GLU A 42 -18.71 1.21 0.62
CA GLU A 42 -19.51 0.47 -0.35
C GLU A 42 -20.29 -0.69 0.29
N LYS A 43 -19.64 -1.45 1.18
CA LYS A 43 -20.29 -2.50 1.97
C LYS A 43 -21.46 -1.94 2.79
N SER A 44 -21.25 -0.81 3.44
CA SER A 44 -22.28 -0.16 4.26
C SER A 44 -23.49 0.27 3.40
N ALA A 45 -23.21 0.77 2.18
CA ALA A 45 -24.26 1.10 1.22
C ALA A 45 -25.02 -0.15 0.74
N MET A 46 -24.32 -1.24 0.40
CA MET A 46 -24.97 -2.50 -0.01
C MET A 46 -25.84 -3.10 1.11
N ILE A 47 -25.37 -3.11 2.36
CA ILE A 47 -26.15 -3.59 3.51
C ILE A 47 -27.43 -2.75 3.67
N SER A 48 -27.31 -1.43 3.48
CA SER A 48 -28.48 -0.53 3.56
C SER A 48 -29.51 -0.87 2.47
N SER A 49 -29.05 -1.14 1.25
CA SER A 49 -29.91 -1.58 0.14
C SER A 49 -30.55 -2.96 0.39
N LEU A 50 -29.84 -3.87 1.07
CA LEU A 50 -30.29 -5.24 1.36
C LEU A 50 -31.47 -5.29 2.34
N HIS A 51 -31.60 -4.27 3.19
CA HIS A 51 -32.76 -4.09 4.06
C HIS A 51 -33.99 -3.50 3.34
N GLY A 52 -33.84 -3.09 2.07
CA GLY A 52 -34.96 -2.70 1.22
C GLY A 52 -35.83 -3.90 0.81
N GLN A 53 -37.05 -3.64 0.34
CA GLN A 53 -37.93 -4.66 -0.24
C GLN A 53 -37.47 -5.03 -1.65
N LEU A 54 -36.35 -5.74 -1.75
CA LEU A 54 -35.84 -6.28 -3.01
C LEU A 54 -36.54 -7.60 -3.37
N PRO A 55 -36.71 -7.90 -4.67
CA PRO A 55 -37.09 -9.24 -5.13
C PRO A 55 -36.11 -10.30 -4.62
N PRO A 56 -36.55 -11.55 -4.37
CA PRO A 56 -35.70 -12.62 -3.85
C PRO A 56 -34.42 -12.88 -4.68
N ASP A 57 -34.53 -12.84 -6.01
CA ASP A 57 -33.40 -13.08 -6.92
C ASP A 57 -32.34 -11.97 -6.83
N GLU A 58 -32.79 -10.71 -6.72
CA GLU A 58 -31.90 -9.55 -6.54
C GLU A 58 -31.26 -9.55 -5.15
N GLN A 59 -32.00 -9.98 -4.13
CA GLN A 59 -31.49 -10.13 -2.77
C GLN A 59 -30.38 -11.19 -2.71
N GLN A 60 -30.56 -12.33 -3.39
CA GLN A 60 -29.57 -13.39 -3.45
C GLN A 60 -28.31 -12.95 -4.20
N GLN A 61 -28.48 -12.27 -5.34
CA GLN A 61 -27.35 -11.72 -6.10
C GLN A 61 -26.56 -10.69 -5.26
N MET A 62 -27.26 -9.77 -4.57
CA MET A 62 -26.61 -8.76 -3.76
C MET A 62 -25.90 -9.34 -2.53
N GLN A 63 -26.40 -10.43 -1.94
CA GLN A 63 -25.67 -11.18 -0.91
C GLN A 63 -24.39 -11.80 -1.45
N ALA A 64 -24.42 -12.37 -2.67
CA ALA A 64 -23.23 -12.94 -3.29
C ALA A 64 -22.16 -11.87 -3.57
N ASP A 65 -22.58 -10.68 -4.03
CA ASP A 65 -21.67 -9.57 -4.30
C ASP A 65 -21.12 -8.97 -3.01
N LEU A 66 -21.92 -8.90 -1.94
CA LEU A 66 -21.46 -8.50 -0.61
C LEU A 66 -20.39 -9.47 -0.07
N HIS A 67 -20.56 -10.78 -0.26
CA HIS A 67 -19.56 -11.76 0.15
C HIS A 67 -18.23 -11.60 -0.63
N LYS A 68 -18.28 -11.29 -1.93
CA LYS A 68 -17.06 -10.99 -2.71
C LYS A 68 -16.38 -9.73 -2.18
N LEU A 69 -17.14 -8.67 -1.93
CA LEU A 69 -16.62 -7.42 -1.38
C LEU A 69 -15.98 -7.64 0.00
N GLU A 70 -16.57 -8.48 0.85
CA GLU A 70 -15.98 -8.82 2.15
C GLU A 70 -14.62 -9.51 2.02
N ALA A 71 -14.45 -10.39 1.02
CA ALA A 71 -13.16 -11.01 0.73
C ALA A 71 -12.12 -9.98 0.26
N GLU A 72 -12.51 -9.03 -0.60
CA GLU A 72 -11.64 -7.93 -1.03
C GLU A 72 -11.24 -7.05 0.17
N ILE A 73 -12.21 -6.61 0.99
CA ILE A 73 -11.96 -5.85 2.22
C ILE A 73 -10.92 -6.53 3.11
N ALA A 74 -11.01 -7.86 3.28
CA ALA A 74 -10.06 -8.61 4.09
C ALA A 74 -8.62 -8.55 3.52
N ILE A 75 -8.48 -8.71 2.20
CA ILE A 75 -7.18 -8.66 1.52
C ILE A 75 -6.57 -7.25 1.61
N PHE A 76 -7.34 -6.22 1.24
CA PHE A 76 -6.88 -4.84 1.25
C PHE A 76 -6.59 -4.34 2.67
N GLY A 77 -7.37 -4.76 3.66
CA GLY A 77 -7.10 -4.48 5.07
C GLY A 77 -5.78 -5.08 5.55
N ALA A 78 -5.54 -6.37 5.26
CA ALA A 78 -4.27 -7.02 5.62
C ALA A 78 -3.05 -6.37 4.96
N LEU A 79 -3.17 -5.95 3.69
CA LEU A 79 -2.10 -5.23 2.98
C LEU A 79 -1.85 -3.84 3.60
N SER A 80 -2.91 -3.10 3.92
CA SER A 80 -2.80 -1.81 4.60
C SER A 80 -2.08 -1.95 5.95
N ASP A 81 -2.48 -2.92 6.77
CA ASP A 81 -1.89 -3.17 8.10
C ASP A 81 -0.39 -3.53 8.00
N ALA A 82 -0.02 -4.39 7.05
CA ALA A 82 1.37 -4.76 6.83
C ALA A 82 2.23 -3.55 6.40
N LEU A 83 1.70 -2.72 5.49
CA LEU A 83 2.37 -1.52 5.03
C LEU A 83 2.44 -0.44 6.11
N SER A 84 1.44 -0.34 6.99
CA SER A 84 1.46 0.52 8.17
C SER A 84 2.59 0.17 9.13
N VAL A 85 2.86 -1.13 9.33
CA VAL A 85 3.99 -1.59 10.14
C VAL A 85 5.31 -1.26 9.45
N ALA A 86 5.44 -1.53 8.15
CA ALA A 86 6.64 -1.22 7.38
C ALA A 86 6.94 0.29 7.38
N ASP A 87 5.93 1.13 7.15
CA ASP A 87 6.03 2.59 7.16
C ASP A 87 6.50 3.10 8.53
N ARG A 88 5.91 2.60 9.63
CA ARG A 88 6.35 2.95 10.99
C ARG A 88 7.78 2.53 11.29
N LEU A 89 8.21 1.36 10.85
CA LEU A 89 9.59 0.89 11.04
C LEU A 89 10.58 1.76 10.28
N LEU A 90 10.27 2.13 9.04
CA LEU A 90 11.16 2.96 8.21
C LEU A 90 11.27 4.41 8.71
N HIS A 91 10.24 4.91 9.38
CA HIS A 91 10.26 6.24 10.01
C HIS A 91 10.70 6.21 11.49
N ALA A 92 10.93 5.03 12.08
CA ALA A 92 11.39 4.92 13.45
C ALA A 92 12.85 5.39 13.59
N ARG A 93 13.05 6.45 14.37
CA ARG A 93 14.36 7.08 14.59
C ARG A 93 15.45 6.11 15.04
N THR A 94 15.10 5.12 15.87
CA THR A 94 16.02 4.07 16.33
C THR A 94 16.43 3.14 15.19
N VAL A 95 15.50 2.77 14.31
CA VAL A 95 15.77 1.89 13.16
C VAL A 95 16.65 2.60 12.13
N ILE A 96 16.38 3.89 11.87
CA ILE A 96 17.22 4.72 11.00
C ILE A 96 18.67 4.79 11.51
N ASN A 97 18.84 4.93 12.83
CA ASN A 97 20.15 5.03 13.47
C ASN A 97 20.90 3.68 13.52
N GLU A 98 20.22 2.58 13.83
CA GLU A 98 20.81 1.25 14.01
C GLU A 98 21.10 0.54 12.68
N LEU A 99 20.24 0.69 11.67
CA LEU A 99 20.44 0.10 10.35
C LEU A 99 21.37 0.93 9.44
N GLY A 100 21.90 2.06 9.93
CA GLY A 100 22.75 2.94 9.13
C GLY A 100 22.02 3.51 7.90
N LEU A 101 20.69 3.65 7.95
CA LEU A 101 19.83 4.13 6.85
C LEU A 101 19.96 5.65 6.60
N ASN A 102 21.13 6.22 6.88
CA ASN A 102 21.54 7.54 6.39
C ASN A 102 21.77 7.55 4.86
N CYS A 103 21.57 6.41 4.19
CA CYS A 103 21.62 6.23 2.76
C CYS A 103 20.49 7.03 2.06
N GLU A 104 20.83 7.76 1.00
CA GLU A 104 19.92 8.62 0.22
C GLU A 104 18.61 7.93 -0.19
N VAL A 105 18.64 6.61 -0.39
CA VAL A 105 17.51 5.75 -0.78
C VAL A 105 16.39 5.70 0.28
N TYR A 106 16.67 6.04 1.54
CA TYR A 106 15.68 6.02 2.63
C TYR A 106 15.28 7.42 3.08
N LYS A 107 15.95 8.46 2.57
CA LYS A 107 15.52 9.83 2.83
C LYS A 107 14.21 10.09 2.09
N PRO A 108 13.20 10.69 2.73
CA PRO A 108 12.07 11.24 2.00
C PRO A 108 12.61 12.36 1.11
N HIS A 109 12.36 12.26 -0.20
CA HIS A 109 12.70 13.34 -1.11
C HIS A 109 11.84 14.56 -0.73
N PRO A 110 12.43 15.76 -0.52
CA PRO A 110 11.63 16.94 -0.29
C PRO A 110 10.72 17.11 -1.51
N GLN A 111 9.40 17.12 -1.29
CA GLN A 111 8.47 17.57 -2.31
C GLN A 111 8.96 18.96 -2.72
N ALA A 112 9.30 19.13 -4.01
CA ALA A 112 9.49 20.45 -4.56
C ALA A 112 8.20 21.21 -4.28
N ASP A 113 8.28 22.13 -3.33
CA ASP A 113 7.29 23.15 -3.12
C ASP A 113 7.23 23.91 -4.45
N HIS A 114 6.24 23.57 -5.28
CA HIS A 114 5.80 24.44 -6.35
C HIS A 114 5.08 25.62 -5.69
N GLY A 115 5.84 26.38 -4.93
CA GLY A 115 5.49 27.68 -4.42
C GLY A 115 5.21 28.57 -5.62
N ALA A 116 3.95 28.98 -5.67
CA ALA A 116 3.58 30.38 -5.79
C ALA A 116 4.60 31.25 -6.55
N LYS A 117 4.27 31.56 -7.80
CA LYS A 117 4.57 32.89 -8.30
C LYS A 117 3.26 33.66 -8.47
N ALA A 118 3.28 34.82 -7.84
CA ALA A 118 2.29 35.88 -7.82
C ALA A 118 1.88 36.36 -9.22
#